data_AF-A0A6B3GVT1-F1
#
_entry.id   AF-A0A6B3GVT1-F1
#
_cell.length_a   1.000
_cell.length_b   1.000
_cell.length_c   1.000
_cell.angle_alpha   90.00
_cell.angle_beta   90.00
_cell.angle_gamma   90.00
#
_symmetry.space_group_name_H-M   'P 1'
#
loop_
_entity.id
_entity.type
_entity.pdbx_description
1 polymer ?
#
loop_
_entity_poly.entity_id
_entity_poly.type
_entity_poly.pdbx_seq_one_letter_code
_entity_poly.pdbx_strand_id
1 'polypeptide(L)'
;RTGVLTGGRLTVEDSYAYSKFARVALDTNDIDFRSRVHSAEEADFLAARVAGRGRDLDGEGVTYTALEKAPAVLLVGFESEEEAPGVFLRLRKAHRKSGQKTFALASHATRGLEKAGGTLLPAA
;
A
#
# COMPACT_ATOMS: atom_id res chain seq x y z
N ARG A 1 6.40 -21.96 -19.94
CA ARG A 1 6.88 -21.43 -18.65
C ARG A 1 5.75 -21.54 -17.66
N THR A 2 6.03 -21.95 -16.43
CA THR A 2 5.03 -22.13 -15.37
C THR A 2 5.02 -20.90 -14.48
N GLY A 3 3.85 -20.42 -14.10
CA GLY A 3 3.69 -19.34 -13.12
C GLY A 3 3.05 -19.84 -11.83
N VAL A 4 3.39 -19.23 -10.70
CA VAL A 4 2.84 -19.52 -9.37
C VAL A 4 2.15 -18.27 -8.82
N LEU A 5 0.82 -18.34 -8.64
CA LEU A 5 0.02 -17.24 -8.10
C LEU A 5 -0.57 -17.63 -6.74
N THR A 6 0.03 -17.16 -5.64
CA THR A 6 -0.28 -17.65 -4.28
C THR A 6 -1.37 -16.88 -3.55
N GLY A 7 -1.64 -15.63 -3.96
CA GLY A 7 -2.50 -14.70 -3.23
C GLY A 7 -1.83 -14.03 -2.03
N GLY A 8 -2.35 -12.87 -1.61
CA GLY A 8 -1.71 -11.97 -0.63
C GLY A 8 -2.01 -12.23 0.85
N ARG A 9 -2.57 -13.39 1.20
CA ARG A 9 -2.95 -13.75 2.59
C ARG A 9 -2.11 -14.88 3.19
N LEU A 10 -1.01 -15.24 2.53
CA LEU A 10 -0.08 -16.22 3.06
C LEU A 10 0.70 -15.66 4.25
N THR A 11 1.15 -16.57 5.12
CA THR A 11 2.18 -16.25 6.10
C THR A 11 3.51 -15.95 5.39
N VAL A 12 4.48 -15.38 6.12
CA VAL A 12 5.81 -15.13 5.58
C VAL A 12 6.50 -16.46 5.22
N GLU A 13 6.29 -17.48 6.05
CA GLU A 13 6.81 -18.82 5.90
C GLU A 13 6.27 -19.51 4.65
N ASP A 14 4.96 -19.47 4.42
CA ASP A 14 4.34 -20.04 3.22
C ASP A 14 4.77 -19.30 1.96
N SER A 15 4.84 -17.96 2.04
CA SER A 15 5.35 -17.13 0.94
C SER A 15 6.79 -17.50 0.58
N TYR A 16 7.64 -17.75 1.59
CA TYR A 16 9.01 -18.21 1.39
C TYR A 16 9.07 -19.62 0.79
N ALA A 17 8.23 -20.55 1.25
CA ALA A 17 8.17 -21.91 0.73
C ALA A 17 7.76 -21.94 -0.75
N TYR A 18 6.70 -21.22 -1.15
CA TYR A 18 6.31 -21.09 -2.55
C TYR A 18 7.37 -20.41 -3.41
N SER A 19 8.02 -19.37 -2.87
CA SER A 19 9.15 -18.68 -3.50
C SER A 19 10.32 -19.63 -3.80
N LYS A 20 10.66 -20.53 -2.87
CA LYS A 20 11.69 -21.56 -3.09
C LYS A 20 11.22 -22.64 -4.05
N PHE A 21 9.98 -23.10 -3.93
CA PHE A 21 9.41 -24.09 -4.83
C PHE A 21 9.42 -23.62 -6.29
N ALA A 22 8.95 -22.40 -6.56
CA ALA A 22 8.97 -21.82 -7.90
C ALA A 22 10.40 -21.76 -8.47
N ARG A 23 11.35 -21.20 -7.71
CA ARG A 23 12.71 -20.96 -8.21
C ARG A 23 13.59 -22.20 -8.29
N VAL A 24 13.40 -23.17 -7.40
CA VAL A 24 14.27 -24.34 -7.29
C VAL A 24 13.66 -25.57 -7.95
N ALA A 25 12.37 -25.84 -7.72
CA ALA A 25 11.73 -27.04 -8.23
C ALA A 25 11.12 -26.84 -9.63
N LEU A 26 10.59 -25.64 -9.92
CA LEU A 26 9.97 -25.33 -11.20
C LEU A 26 10.86 -24.51 -12.15
N ASP A 27 12.05 -24.13 -11.70
CA ASP A 27 13.01 -23.29 -12.44
C ASP A 27 12.37 -22.04 -13.06
N THR A 28 11.58 -21.31 -12.26
CA THR A 28 10.89 -20.09 -12.69
C THR A 28 10.98 -18.98 -11.66
N ASN A 29 11.11 -17.74 -12.15
CA ASN A 29 10.94 -16.53 -11.35
C ASN A 29 9.52 -15.94 -11.46
N ASP A 30 8.63 -16.59 -12.23
CA ASP A 30 7.25 -16.17 -12.45
C ASP A 30 6.40 -16.56 -11.22
N ILE A 31 6.67 -15.92 -10.08
CA ILE A 31 5.90 -16.03 -8.84
C ILE A 31 5.46 -14.65 -8.37
N ASP A 32 4.16 -14.49 -8.13
CA ASP A 32 3.60 -13.26 -7.59
C ASP A 32 2.35 -13.57 -6.74
N PHE A 33 1.90 -12.59 -5.97
CA PHE A 33 0.60 -12.63 -5.29
C PHE A 33 -0.42 -11.69 -5.94
N ARG A 34 0.04 -10.74 -6.77
CA ARG A 34 -0.80 -9.75 -7.44
C ARG A 34 -1.55 -10.40 -8.60
N SER A 35 -2.87 -10.31 -8.58
CA SER A 35 -3.73 -10.77 -9.68
C SER A 35 -3.92 -9.74 -10.80
N ARG A 36 -3.39 -8.52 -10.64
CA ARG A 36 -3.48 -7.46 -11.64
C ARG A 36 -2.25 -7.39 -12.53
N VAL A 37 -2.44 -6.83 -13.73
CA VAL A 37 -1.34 -6.46 -14.62
C VAL A 37 -0.44 -5.43 -13.91
N HIS A 38 0.87 -5.59 -14.06
CA HIS A 38 1.89 -4.65 -13.61
C HIS A 38 2.91 -4.41 -14.74
N SER A 39 3.61 -3.29 -14.68
CA SER A 39 4.69 -2.98 -15.63
C SER A 39 6.03 -3.55 -15.16
N ALA A 40 7.01 -3.58 -16.06
CA ALA A 40 8.41 -3.84 -15.70
C ALA A 40 8.96 -2.75 -14.77
N GLU A 41 8.63 -1.48 -15.05
CA GLU A 41 9.00 -0.35 -14.20
C GLU A 41 8.49 -0.50 -12.75
N GLU A 42 7.25 -0.92 -12.56
CA GLU A 42 6.70 -1.16 -11.23
C GLU A 42 7.48 -2.28 -10.52
N ALA A 43 7.77 -3.38 -11.22
CA ALA A 43 8.54 -4.48 -10.66
C ALA A 43 9.95 -4.03 -10.24
N ASP A 44 10.63 -3.26 -11.08
CA ASP A 44 11.96 -2.71 -10.80
C ASP A 44 11.94 -1.75 -9.62
N PHE A 45 10.93 -0.87 -9.54
CA PHE A 45 10.77 0.05 -8.41
C PHE A 45 10.55 -0.71 -7.10
N LEU A 46 9.65 -1.71 -7.10
CA LEU A 46 9.37 -2.51 -5.91
C LEU A 46 10.62 -3.28 -5.47
N ALA A 47 11.37 -3.87 -6.39
CA ALA A 47 12.61 -4.57 -6.10
C ALA A 47 13.69 -3.63 -5.51
N ALA A 48 13.83 -2.41 -6.05
CA ALA A 48 14.88 -1.49 -5.65
C ALA A 48 14.55 -0.65 -4.41
N ARG A 49 13.26 -0.38 -4.14
CA ARG A 49 12.83 0.62 -3.14
C ARG A 49 11.95 0.05 -2.03
N VAL A 50 11.28 -1.07 -2.24
CA VAL A 50 10.29 -1.62 -1.29
C VAL A 50 10.72 -2.96 -0.72
N ALA A 51 11.19 -3.89 -1.56
CA ALA A 51 11.61 -5.21 -1.13
C ALA A 51 12.73 -5.12 -0.07
N GLY A 52 12.55 -5.81 1.05
CA GLY A 52 13.51 -5.81 2.15
C GLY A 52 13.51 -4.54 3.02
N ARG A 53 12.58 -3.60 2.81
CA ARG A 53 12.41 -2.38 3.62
C ARG A 53 11.21 -2.49 4.54
N GLY A 54 11.34 -2.00 5.77
CA GLY A 54 10.23 -1.92 6.69
C GLY A 54 10.66 -1.95 8.14
N ARG A 55 9.78 -1.47 9.02
CA ARG A 55 10.08 -1.29 10.44
C ARG A 55 10.57 -2.59 11.11
N ASP A 56 10.03 -3.73 10.67
CA ASP A 56 10.37 -5.05 11.19
C ASP A 56 11.54 -5.73 10.45
N LEU A 57 12.09 -5.07 9.40
CA LEU A 57 13.18 -5.58 8.57
C LEU A 57 14.48 -4.78 8.77
N ASP A 58 14.46 -3.48 8.49
CA ASP A 58 15.62 -2.59 8.58
C ASP A 58 15.46 -1.49 9.63
N GLY A 59 14.37 -1.53 10.42
CA GLY A 59 14.05 -0.52 11.44
C GLY A 59 13.50 0.79 10.87
N GLU A 60 13.54 0.94 9.55
CA GLU A 60 13.12 2.12 8.80
C GLU A 60 11.72 1.93 8.20
N GLY A 61 11.03 3.02 7.90
CA GLY A 61 9.79 2.96 7.14
C GLY A 61 8.60 3.71 7.75
N VAL A 62 7.56 3.83 6.94
CA VAL A 62 6.37 4.62 7.27
C VAL A 62 5.51 3.86 8.26
N THR A 63 5.03 4.57 9.29
CA THR A 63 4.13 3.99 10.30
C THR A 63 2.83 4.77 10.36
N TYR A 64 1.78 4.17 10.92
CA TYR A 64 0.54 4.90 11.20
C TYR A 64 0.74 6.08 12.14
N THR A 65 1.77 6.03 13.01
CA THR A 65 2.17 7.18 13.83
C THR A 65 2.77 8.30 13.00
N ALA A 66 3.63 7.97 12.02
CA ALA A 66 4.17 8.95 11.09
C ALA A 66 3.06 9.57 10.24
N LEU A 67 2.10 8.76 9.76
CA LEU A 67 0.92 9.23 9.05
C LEU A 67 0.10 10.21 9.90
N GLU A 68 -0.22 9.87 11.15
CA GLU A 68 -1.01 10.74 12.03
C GLU A 68 -0.30 12.06 12.37
N LYS A 69 1.04 12.06 12.38
CA LYS A 69 1.86 13.26 12.65
C LYS A 69 2.15 14.11 11.42
N ALA A 70 1.87 13.62 10.21
CA ALA A 70 2.19 14.34 8.99
C ALA A 70 1.44 15.70 8.94
N PRO A 71 2.06 16.78 8.44
CA PRO A 71 1.36 18.06 8.28
C PRO A 71 0.33 18.01 7.13
N ALA A 72 0.60 17.19 6.13
CA ALA A 72 -0.27 16.96 4.98
C ALA A 72 -0.17 15.52 4.50
N VAL A 73 -1.24 15.02 3.88
CA VAL A 73 -1.35 13.70 3.27
C VAL A 73 -1.99 13.84 1.90
N LEU A 74 -1.43 13.15 0.90
CA LEU A 74 -2.01 13.04 -0.44
C LEU A 74 -2.44 11.59 -0.66
N LEU A 75 -3.75 11.38 -0.84
CA LEU A 75 -4.34 10.11 -1.27
C LEU A 75 -4.42 10.12 -2.80
N VAL A 76 -4.02 9.02 -3.44
CA VAL A 76 -4.02 8.91 -4.91
C VAL A 76 -4.86 7.70 -5.28
N GLY A 77 -6.06 7.92 -5.84
CA GLY A 77 -6.98 6.85 -6.23
C GLY A 77 -7.37 5.92 -5.07
N PHE A 78 -7.45 6.43 -3.84
CA PHE A 78 -7.59 5.63 -2.62
C PHE A 78 -8.66 6.20 -1.68
N GLU A 79 -9.71 5.41 -1.43
CA GLU A 79 -10.78 5.69 -0.47
C GLU A 79 -10.49 5.01 0.86
N SER A 80 -9.92 5.79 1.79
CA SER A 80 -9.42 5.21 3.05
C SER A 80 -10.50 4.65 3.98
N GLU A 81 -11.74 5.13 3.93
CA GLU A 81 -12.81 4.66 4.83
C GLU A 81 -13.25 3.26 4.43
N GLU A 82 -13.41 3.00 3.14
CA GLU A 82 -13.86 1.70 2.62
C GLU A 82 -12.70 0.71 2.43
N GLU A 83 -11.54 1.16 1.97
CA GLU A 83 -10.41 0.27 1.63
C GLU A 83 -9.47 -0.01 2.82
N ALA A 84 -9.33 0.93 3.76
CA ALA A 84 -8.43 0.80 4.90
C ALA A 84 -8.90 1.58 6.15
N PRO A 85 -9.93 1.11 6.88
CA PRO A 85 -10.54 1.86 7.98
C PRO A 85 -9.56 2.37 9.06
N GLY A 86 -8.47 1.62 9.30
CA GLY A 86 -7.40 2.04 10.22
C GLY A 86 -6.67 3.31 9.77
N VAL A 87 -6.43 3.47 8.47
CA VAL A 87 -5.86 4.69 7.87
C VAL A 87 -6.83 5.85 8.02
N PHE A 88 -8.11 5.64 7.66
CA PHE A 88 -9.15 6.65 7.81
C PHE A 88 -9.25 7.21 9.23
N LEU A 89 -9.27 6.34 10.24
CA LEU A 89 -9.33 6.76 11.65
C LEU A 89 -8.12 7.61 12.06
N ARG A 90 -6.93 7.33 11.52
CA ARG A 90 -5.72 8.14 11.77
C ARG A 90 -5.83 9.51 11.11
N LEU A 91 -6.24 9.57 9.85
CA LEU A 91 -6.44 10.83 9.12
C LEU A 91 -7.49 11.71 9.80
N ARG A 92 -8.64 11.12 10.14
CA ARG A 92 -9.72 11.84 10.84
C ARG A 92 -9.29 12.34 12.22
N LYS A 93 -8.52 11.55 12.96
CA LYS A 93 -7.95 11.97 14.25
C LYS A 93 -6.96 13.12 14.06
N ALA A 94 -6.04 13.02 13.10
CA ALA A 94 -5.04 14.05 12.82
C ALA A 94 -5.70 15.35 12.36
N HIS A 95 -6.67 15.30 11.45
CA HIS A 95 -7.44 16.47 11.04
C HIS A 95 -8.07 17.19 12.25
N ARG A 96 -8.76 16.44 13.12
CA ARG A 96 -9.45 17.02 14.28
C ARG A 96 -8.53 17.54 15.38
N LYS A 97 -7.34 16.96 15.55
CA LYS A 97 -6.44 17.28 16.67
C LYS A 97 -5.29 18.22 16.30
N SER A 98 -4.77 18.10 15.08
CA SER A 98 -3.59 18.84 14.63
C SER A 98 -3.83 19.64 13.34
N GLY A 99 -5.04 19.61 12.78
CA GLY A 99 -5.35 20.34 11.55
C GLY A 99 -4.63 19.80 10.32
N GLN A 100 -4.27 18.50 10.33
CA GLN A 100 -3.64 17.83 9.17
C GLN A 100 -4.46 18.08 7.90
N LYS A 101 -3.76 18.43 6.82
CA LYS A 101 -4.37 18.70 5.51
C LYS A 101 -4.36 17.43 4.65
N THR A 102 -5.52 16.83 4.45
CA THR A 102 -5.67 15.66 3.58
C THR A 102 -6.13 16.11 2.19
N PHE A 103 -5.46 15.66 1.15
CA PHE A 103 -5.83 15.88 -0.25
C PHE A 103 -6.11 14.53 -0.90
N ALA A 104 -7.04 14.48 -1.85
CA ALA A 104 -7.28 13.28 -2.64
C ALA A 104 -7.25 13.61 -4.14
N LEU A 105 -6.34 12.96 -4.87
CA LEU A 105 -6.40 12.88 -6.33
C LEU A 105 -7.36 11.75 -6.70
N ALA A 106 -8.58 12.13 -7.08
CA ALA A 106 -9.66 11.21 -7.37
C ALA A 106 -10.70 11.84 -8.30
N SER A 107 -11.61 11.02 -8.82
CA SER A 107 -12.71 11.45 -9.69
C SER A 107 -13.80 12.24 -8.95
N HIS A 108 -13.96 12.01 -7.64
CA HIS A 108 -14.97 12.67 -6.82
C HIS A 108 -14.56 12.70 -5.35
N ALA A 109 -15.19 13.60 -4.58
CA ALA A 109 -15.04 13.64 -3.14
C ALA A 109 -15.87 12.50 -2.52
N THR A 110 -15.22 11.64 -1.75
CA THR A 110 -15.90 10.55 -1.07
C THR A 110 -16.34 10.97 0.33
N ARG A 111 -17.29 10.24 0.91
CA ARG A 111 -17.73 10.51 2.30
C ARG A 111 -16.59 10.36 3.30
N GLY A 112 -15.67 9.42 3.08
CA GLY A 112 -14.50 9.24 3.93
C GLY A 112 -13.57 10.45 3.87
N LEU A 113 -13.35 11.00 2.68
CA LEU A 113 -12.56 12.23 2.50
C LEU A 113 -13.18 13.41 3.26
N GLU A 114 -14.49 13.63 3.11
CA GLU A 114 -15.21 14.72 3.79
C GLU A 114 -15.15 14.57 5.32
N LYS A 115 -15.36 13.35 5.84
CA LYS A 115 -15.26 13.06 7.28
C LYS A 115 -13.86 13.26 7.85
N ALA A 116 -12.83 13.11 7.01
CA ALA A 116 -11.43 13.39 7.34
C ALA A 116 -11.03 14.85 7.08
N GLY A 117 -11.97 15.72 6.71
CA GLY A 117 -11.72 17.14 6.44
C GLY A 117 -10.81 17.38 5.24
N GLY A 118 -10.84 16.46 4.28
CA GLY A 118 -9.97 16.49 3.11
C GLY A 118 -10.50 17.36 1.97
N THR A 119 -9.60 17.68 1.04
CA THR A 119 -9.89 18.45 -0.17
C THR A 119 -9.70 17.57 -1.39
N LEU A 120 -10.71 17.51 -2.26
CA LEU A 120 -10.59 16.87 -3.56
C LEU A 120 -9.68 17.70 -4.47
N LEU A 121 -8.71 17.04 -5.07
CA LEU A 121 -7.96 17.49 -6.23
C LEU A 121 -8.49 16.69 -7.42
N PRO A 122 -9.42 17.24 -8.22
CA PRO A 122 -10.08 16.47 -9.27
C PRO A 122 -9.06 15.97 -10.29
N ALA A 123 -9.02 14.65 -10.50
CA ALA A 123 -8.23 14.00 -11.53
C ALA A 123 -9.14 13.00 -12.27
N ALA A 124 -9.13 13.09 -13.60
CA ALA A 124 -10.03 12.37 -14.50
C ALA A 124 -9.79 10.85 -14.52
#